data_AF-A0A2V9Y8M2-F1
#
_entry.id   AF-A0A2V9Y8M2-F1
#
_cell.length_a   1.000
_cell.length_b   1.000
_cell.length_c   1.000
_cell.angle_alpha   90.00
_cell.angle_beta   90.00
_cell.angle_gamma   90.00
#
_symmetry.space_group_name_H-M   'P 1'
#
loop_
_entity.id
_entity.type
_entity.pdbx_description
1 polymer ?
#
loop_
_entity_poly.entity_id
_entity_poly.type
_entity_poly.pdbx_seq_one_letter_code
_entity_poly.pdbx_strand_id
1 'polypeptide(L)'
;MNYSYTQISQYLVCPRRYRHHYLDGWQEKDTRAAMLFGRAFERALAALFRREDALAVLLREWSICRNQDLQYSNGDSWDRMLQQGLKLLDRFCQDDRVRIRQPRRNLQIKFTRPL
;
A
#
# COMPACT_ATOMS: atom_id res chain seq x y z
N MET A 1 12.37 21.49 -16.07
CA MET A 1 11.94 20.11 -15.75
C MET A 1 12.32 19.83 -14.31
N ASN A 2 11.34 19.47 -13.48
CA ASN A 2 11.58 19.11 -12.08
C ASN A 2 11.57 17.59 -11.98
N TYR A 3 12.70 16.99 -11.64
CA TYR A 3 12.80 15.55 -11.44
C TYR A 3 12.72 15.21 -9.96
N SER A 4 11.93 14.20 -9.60
CA SER A 4 11.95 13.70 -8.23
C SER A 4 13.25 12.97 -7.92
N TYR A 5 13.60 12.87 -6.64
CA TYR A 5 14.75 12.08 -6.18
C TYR A 5 14.67 10.62 -6.71
N THR A 6 13.48 10.03 -6.70
CA THR A 6 13.24 8.66 -7.20
C THR A 6 13.46 8.54 -8.70
N GLN A 7 13.08 9.54 -9.49
CA GLN A 7 13.31 9.57 -10.94
C GLN A 7 14.82 9.58 -11.26
N ILE A 8 15.59 10.43 -10.57
CA ILE A 8 17.03 10.52 -10.77
C ILE A 8 17.72 9.21 -10.37
N SER A 9 17.39 8.68 -9.20
CA SER A 9 17.94 7.40 -8.73
C SER A 9 17.66 6.26 -9.73
N GLN A 10 16.44 6.16 -10.25
CA GLN A 10 16.08 5.12 -11.23
C GLN A 10 16.80 5.30 -12.58
N TYR A 11 17.03 6.54 -13.02
CA TYR A 11 17.83 6.82 -14.21
C TYR A 11 19.28 6.36 -14.03
N LEU A 12 19.90 6.68 -12.90
CA LEU A 12 21.28 6.31 -12.60
C LEU A 12 21.47 4.79 -12.47
N VAL A 13 20.47 4.06 -11.98
CA VAL A 13 20.52 2.59 -11.90
C VAL A 13 20.40 1.95 -13.29
N CYS A 14 19.43 2.38 -14.11
CA CYS A 14 19.27 1.87 -15.46
C CYS A 14 18.51 2.89 -16.35
N PRO A 15 19.20 3.60 -17.25
CA PRO A 15 18.57 4.57 -18.15
C PRO A 15 17.54 3.96 -19.09
N ARG A 16 17.75 2.69 -19.50
CA ARG A 16 16.82 1.98 -20.38
C ARG A 16 15.50 1.66 -19.68
N ARG A 17 15.55 1.22 -18.42
CA ARG A 17 14.35 1.02 -17.59
C ARG A 17 13.64 2.35 -17.33
N TYR A 18 14.40 3.41 -17.05
CA TYR A 18 13.84 4.75 -16.88
C TYR A 18 13.07 5.21 -18.12
N ARG A 19 13.64 5.04 -19.31
CA ARG A 19 12.97 5.39 -20.58
C ARG A 19 11.66 4.62 -20.74
N HIS A 20 11.68 3.30 -20.61
CA HIS A 20 10.47 2.50 -20.75
C HIS A 20 9.38 2.93 -19.77
N HIS A 21 9.74 3.20 -18.52
CA HIS A 21 8.75 3.56 -17.51
C HIS A 21 8.23 5.01 -17.62
N TYR A 22 9.11 6.00 -17.69
CA TYR A 22 8.74 7.42 -17.60
C TYR A 22 8.54 8.10 -18.95
N LEU A 23 9.19 7.63 -20.02
CA LEU A 23 9.07 8.24 -21.35
C LEU A 23 8.09 7.47 -22.22
N ASP A 24 8.23 6.13 -22.28
CA ASP A 24 7.37 5.29 -23.11
C ASP A 24 6.06 4.90 -22.39
N GLY A 25 5.95 5.16 -21.08
CA GLY A 25 4.74 4.93 -20.28
C GLY A 25 4.49 3.46 -19.93
N TRP A 26 5.48 2.58 -20.08
CA TRP A 26 5.33 1.16 -19.78
C TRP A 26 5.19 0.95 -18.27
N GLN A 27 4.12 0.28 -17.88
CA GLN A 27 3.88 -0.12 -16.49
C GLN A 27 4.08 -1.63 -16.37
N GLU A 28 4.94 -2.03 -15.43
CA GLU A 28 5.10 -3.44 -15.11
C GLU A 28 3.77 -3.98 -14.56
N LYS A 29 3.29 -5.10 -15.11
CA LYS A 29 2.07 -5.73 -14.63
C LYS A 29 2.39 -6.39 -13.30
N ASP A 30 1.95 -5.77 -12.20
CA ASP A 30 2.08 -6.38 -10.88
C ASP A 30 1.17 -7.61 -10.79
N THR A 31 1.76 -8.79 -10.83
CA THR A 31 1.05 -10.07 -10.61
C THR A 31 1.28 -10.62 -9.20
N ARG A 32 2.25 -10.07 -8.45
CA ARG A 32 2.60 -10.53 -7.11
C ARG A 32 1.50 -10.19 -6.11
N ALA A 33 0.92 -11.21 -5.48
CA ALA A 33 -0.15 -11.06 -4.50
C ALA A 33 0.24 -10.10 -3.36
N ALA A 34 1.46 -10.22 -2.84
CA ALA A 34 1.98 -9.37 -1.77
C ALA A 34 1.97 -7.86 -2.12
N MET A 35 2.34 -7.49 -3.35
CA MET A 35 2.37 -6.09 -3.78
C MET A 35 0.96 -5.51 -3.91
N LEU A 36 0.04 -6.27 -4.53
CA LEU A 36 -1.34 -5.85 -4.71
C LEU A 36 -2.08 -5.78 -3.37
N PHE A 37 -1.84 -6.77 -2.49
CA PHE A 37 -2.36 -6.77 -1.13
C PHE A 37 -1.85 -5.56 -0.34
N GLY A 38 -0.56 -5.25 -0.41
CA GLY A 38 0.03 -4.07 0.24
C GLY A 38 -0.68 -2.78 -0.16
N ARG A 39 -0.97 -2.59 -1.46
CA ARG A 39 -1.73 -1.43 -1.95
C ARG A 39 -3.16 -1.38 -1.40
N ALA A 40 -3.87 -2.51 -1.37
CA ALA A 40 -5.20 -2.59 -0.78
C ALA A 40 -5.17 -2.28 0.73
N PHE A 41 -4.14 -2.77 1.42
CA PHE A 41 -3.91 -2.55 2.85
C PHE A 41 -3.61 -1.09 3.17
N GLU A 42 -2.79 -0.40 2.36
CA GLU A 42 -2.54 1.03 2.51
C GLU A 42 -3.81 1.87 2.35
N ARG A 43 -4.70 1.50 1.43
CA ARG A 43 -6.02 2.15 1.27
C ARG A 43 -6.89 1.94 2.50
N ALA A 44 -6.89 0.73 3.07
CA ALA A 44 -7.59 0.45 4.32
C ALA A 44 -7.04 1.27 5.50
N LEU A 45 -5.72 1.38 5.63
CA LEU A 45 -5.09 2.25 6.64
C LEU A 45 -5.46 3.73 6.44
N ALA A 46 -5.49 4.22 5.20
CA ALA A 46 -5.92 5.59 4.92
C ALA A 46 -7.37 5.82 5.34
N ALA A 47 -8.27 4.85 5.10
CA ALA A 47 -9.66 4.88 5.56
C ALA A 47 -9.74 4.86 7.09
N LEU A 48 -8.94 4.03 7.76
CA LEU A 48 -8.84 3.98 9.22
C LEU A 48 -8.50 5.36 9.79
N PHE A 49 -7.48 6.04 9.24
CA PHE A 49 -7.09 7.36 9.71
C PHE A 49 -8.14 8.43 9.42
N ARG A 50 -8.98 8.24 8.39
CA ARG A 50 -10.13 9.11 8.09
C ARG A 50 -11.37 8.81 8.95
N ARG A 51 -11.29 7.83 9.86
CA ARG A 51 -12.40 7.31 10.66
C ARG A 51 -13.53 6.70 9.81
N GLU A 52 -13.16 6.11 8.69
CA GLU A 52 -14.03 5.32 7.83
C GLU A 52 -13.90 3.82 8.20
N ASP A 53 -14.76 2.96 7.64
CA ASP A 53 -14.68 1.52 7.85
C ASP A 53 -13.51 0.91 7.06
N ALA A 54 -12.37 0.78 7.73
CA ALA A 54 -11.14 0.22 7.17
C ALA A 54 -11.29 -1.23 6.71
N LEU A 55 -12.11 -2.02 7.41
CA LEU A 55 -12.31 -3.43 7.10
C LEU A 55 -13.13 -3.58 5.82
N ALA A 56 -14.20 -2.80 5.67
CA ALA A 56 -14.97 -2.75 4.43
C ALA A 56 -14.11 -2.28 3.25
N VAL A 57 -13.24 -1.29 3.46
CA VAL A 57 -12.31 -0.82 2.41
C VAL A 57 -11.31 -1.92 2.05
N LEU A 58 -10.70 -2.60 3.01
CA LEU A 58 -9.77 -3.71 2.72
C LEU A 58 -10.44 -4.81 1.91
N LEU A 59 -11.64 -5.25 2.32
CA LEU A 59 -12.37 -6.30 1.61
C LEU A 59 -12.69 -5.88 0.17
N ARG A 60 -13.19 -4.65 -0.01
CA ARG A 60 -13.51 -4.11 -1.34
C ARG A 60 -12.25 -4.03 -2.21
N GLU A 61 -11.20 -3.40 -1.72
CA GLU A 61 -9.98 -3.17 -2.48
C GLU A 61 -9.25 -4.47 -2.79
N TRP A 62 -9.19 -5.39 -1.83
CA TRP A 62 -8.62 -6.70 -2.07
C TRP A 62 -9.43 -7.40 -3.15
N SER A 63 -10.78 -7.49 -3.03
CA SER A 63 -11.66 -8.22 -3.95
C SER A 63 -11.50 -7.89 -5.44
N ILE A 64 -11.06 -6.67 -5.79
CA ILE A 64 -10.78 -6.28 -7.19
C ILE A 64 -9.72 -7.19 -7.82
N CYS A 65 -8.78 -7.69 -7.03
CA CYS A 65 -7.70 -8.56 -7.47
C CYS A 65 -8.08 -10.05 -7.48
N ARG A 66 -9.29 -10.42 -7.05
CA ARG A 66 -9.67 -11.83 -6.81
C ARG A 66 -9.68 -12.67 -8.08
N ASN A 67 -10.09 -12.07 -9.19
CA ASN A 67 -10.21 -12.75 -10.48
C ASN A 67 -8.96 -12.57 -11.35
N GLN A 68 -7.85 -12.07 -10.77
CA GLN A 68 -6.58 -11.91 -11.47
C GLN A 68 -5.67 -13.10 -11.17
N ASP A 69 -4.78 -13.43 -12.11
CA ASP A 69 -3.76 -14.47 -11.92
C ASP A 69 -2.68 -13.99 -10.95
N LEU A 70 -2.97 -14.12 -9.66
CA LEU A 70 -2.09 -13.71 -8.58
C LEU A 70 -1.00 -14.75 -8.31
N GLN A 71 0.23 -14.27 -8.26
CA GLN A 71 1.38 -15.05 -7.83
C GLN A 71 1.50 -14.99 -6.32
N TYR A 72 1.18 -16.11 -5.67
CA TYR A 72 1.37 -16.30 -4.24
C TYR A 72 2.76 -16.87 -3.95
N SER A 73 3.28 -16.55 -2.77
CA SER A 73 4.57 -17.04 -2.26
C SER A 73 4.40 -17.60 -0.86
N ASN A 74 5.35 -18.39 -0.36
CA ASN A 74 5.42 -18.79 1.06
C ASN A 74 4.17 -19.50 1.62
N GLY A 75 3.42 -20.20 0.77
CA GLY A 75 2.16 -20.85 1.16
C GLY A 75 1.03 -19.86 1.47
N ASP A 76 1.13 -18.64 0.95
CA ASP A 76 0.04 -17.68 0.98
C ASP A 76 -1.09 -18.13 0.05
N SER A 77 -2.28 -17.74 0.45
CA SER A 77 -3.50 -17.86 -0.35
C SER A 77 -4.30 -16.59 -0.18
N TRP A 78 -5.28 -16.39 -1.05
CA TRP A 78 -6.20 -15.28 -0.96
C TRP A 78 -6.77 -15.07 0.45
N ASP A 79 -7.33 -16.14 1.01
CA ASP A 79 -7.98 -16.11 2.32
C ASP A 79 -6.97 -15.94 3.45
N ARG A 80 -5.80 -16.58 3.34
CA ARG A 80 -4.75 -16.47 4.35
C ARG A 80 -4.23 -15.03 4.47
N MET A 81 -3.98 -14.38 3.34
CA MET A 81 -3.55 -12.99 3.31
C MET A 81 -4.63 -12.05 3.86
N LEU A 82 -5.90 -12.28 3.51
CA LEU A 82 -7.01 -11.51 4.07
C LEU A 82 -7.09 -11.66 5.59
N GLN A 83 -7.04 -12.89 6.11
CA GLN A 83 -7.06 -13.17 7.55
C GLN A 83 -5.88 -12.51 8.29
N GLN A 84 -4.68 -12.53 7.69
CA GLN A 84 -3.51 -11.83 8.24
C GLN A 84 -3.72 -10.31 8.24
N GLY A 85 -4.27 -9.73 7.17
CA GLY A 85 -4.60 -8.31 7.10
C GLY A 85 -5.58 -7.87 8.17
N LEU A 86 -6.66 -8.63 8.37
CA LEU A 86 -7.66 -8.35 9.40
C LEU A 86 -7.02 -8.32 10.80
N LYS A 87 -6.20 -9.32 11.12
CA LYS A 87 -5.46 -9.37 12.40
C LYS A 87 -4.51 -8.20 12.56
N LEU A 88 -3.85 -7.78 11.47
CA LEU A 88 -2.89 -6.68 11.50
C LEU A 88 -3.60 -5.34 11.71
N LEU A 89 -4.74 -5.11 11.05
CA LEU A 89 -5.58 -3.93 11.29
C LEU A 89 -6.10 -3.88 12.72
N ASP A 90 -6.64 -5.00 13.23
CA ASP A 90 -7.15 -5.07 14.60
C ASP A 90 -6.06 -4.73 15.62
N ARG A 91 -4.89 -5.35 15.49
CA ARG A 91 -3.73 -5.06 16.34
C ARG A 91 -3.26 -3.60 16.22
N PHE A 92 -3.32 -3.02 15.02
CA PHE A 92 -2.93 -1.64 14.79
C PHE A 92 -3.87 -0.66 15.52
N CYS A 93 -5.18 -0.93 15.52
CA CYS A 93 -6.16 -0.15 16.25
C CYS A 93 -5.98 -0.20 17.77
N GLN A 94 -5.60 -1.37 18.31
CA GLN A 94 -5.41 -1.58 19.75
C GLN A 94 -4.24 -0.77 20.33
N ASP A 95 -3.18 -0.58 19.54
CA ASP A 95 -1.96 0.10 20.03
C ASP A 95 -2.17 1.62 20.21
N ASP A 96 -3.08 2.25 19.44
CA ASP A 96 -3.36 3.72 19.39
C ASP A 96 -2.10 4.63 19.33
N ARG A 97 -0.96 4.06 18.92
CA ARG A 97 0.34 4.74 18.88
C ARG A 97 0.45 5.75 17.74
N VAL A 98 -0.35 5.60 16.70
CA VAL A 98 -0.27 6.38 15.46
C VAL A 98 -1.52 7.23 15.33
N ARG A 99 -1.38 8.53 15.57
CA ARG A 99 -2.47 9.51 15.44
C ARG A 99 -2.19 10.49 14.32
N ILE A 100 -3.02 10.45 13.28
CA ILE A 100 -3.03 11.44 12.20
C ILE A 100 -4.13 12.46 12.46
N ARG A 101 -3.74 13.69 12.84
CA ARG A 101 -4.71 14.75 13.19
C ARG A 101 -5.46 15.33 12.00
N GLN A 102 -4.88 15.29 10.80
CA GLN A 102 -5.46 15.90 9.60
C GLN A 102 -5.47 14.92 8.42
N PRO A 103 -6.22 13.81 8.49
CA PRO A 103 -6.13 12.71 7.54
C PRO A 103 -6.51 13.07 6.09
N ARG A 104 -7.19 14.22 5.88
CA ARG A 104 -7.55 14.73 4.54
C ARG A 104 -6.57 15.77 3.98
N ARG A 105 -5.69 16.34 4.81
CA ARG A 105 -4.75 17.41 4.42
C ARG A 105 -3.28 17.03 4.60
N ASN A 106 -2.98 16.20 5.61
CA ASN A 106 -1.63 15.80 5.95
C ASN A 106 -1.65 14.41 6.62
N LEU A 107 -1.24 13.39 5.85
CA LEU A 107 -1.10 12.01 6.30
C LEU A 107 0.28 11.73 6.92
N GLN A 108 1.12 12.75 7.13
CA GLN A 108 2.44 12.56 7.72
C GLN A 108 2.32 12.18 9.20
N ILE A 109 2.97 11.07 9.56
CA ILE A 109 3.00 10.53 10.92
C ILE A 109 3.67 11.55 11.84
N LYS A 110 3.00 11.93 12.93
CA LYS A 110 3.57 12.75 13.99
C LYS A 110 3.75 11.89 15.23
N PHE A 111 4.99 11.61 15.60
CA PHE A 111 5.29 10.89 16.83
C PHE A 111 5.02 11.81 18.03
N THR A 112 4.02 11.47 18.83
CA THR A 112 3.85 12.07 20.16
C THR A 112 4.67 11.24 21.14
N ARG A 113 5.84 11.74 21.55
CA ARG A 113 6.53 11.19 22.71
C ARG A 113 5.81 11.69 23.97
N PRO A 114 5.50 10.83 24.95
CA PRO A 114 5.10 11.30 26.27
C PRO A 114 6.28 12.08 26.88
N LEU A 115 5.98 13.20 27.55
CA LEU A 115 6.92 13.95 28.38
C LEU A 115 7.20 13.19 29.67
#